data_AF-A0A261WB44-F1
#
_entry.id   AF-A0A261WB44-F1
#
_cell.length_a   1.000
_cell.length_b   1.000
_cell.length_c   1.000
_cell.angle_alpha   90.00
_cell.angle_beta   90.00
_cell.angle_gamma   90.00
#
_symmetry.space_group_name_H-M   'P 1'
#
loop_
_entity.id
_entity.type
_entity.pdbx_description
1 polymer ?
#
loop_
_entity_poly.entity_id
_entity_poly.type
_entity_poly.pdbx_seq_one_letter_code
_entity_poly.pdbx_strand_id
1 'polypeptide(L)' 'PLNVNGQEPYTWLRHVLERLPHAASVEDYEALLPWNCSPEMPR' A
#
# COMPACT_ATOMS: atom_id res chain seq x y z
N PRO A 1 21.09 7.54 -5.75
CA PRO A 1 20.75 7.08 -4.39
C PRO A 1 19.26 6.77 -4.27
N LEU A 2 18.91 5.50 -4.47
CA LEU A 2 17.53 4.98 -4.38
C LEU A 2 17.15 4.86 -2.90
N ASN A 3 16.78 5.97 -2.28
CA ASN A 3 16.17 5.94 -0.94
C ASN A 3 14.75 5.40 -1.05
N VAL A 4 14.63 4.07 -1.00
CA VAL A 4 13.39 3.42 -0.54
C VAL A 4 13.46 3.51 0.99
N ASN A 5 12.50 4.19 1.61
CA ASN A 5 12.50 4.56 3.02
C ASN A 5 12.33 3.35 3.97
N GLY A 6 13.23 2.35 3.94
CA GLY A 6 13.14 1.14 4.77
C GLY A 6 11.92 0.25 4.48
N GLN A 7 10.96 0.71 3.67
CA GLN A 7 9.88 -0.09 3.11
C GLN A 7 10.46 -0.94 1.99
N GLU A 8 10.59 -2.23 2.23
CA GLU A 8 10.96 -3.16 1.17
C GLU A 8 10.03 -2.94 -0.04
N PRO A 9 10.55 -2.87 -1.27
CA PRO A 9 9.74 -2.64 -2.47
C PRO A 9 8.59 -3.65 -2.65
N TYR A 10 8.68 -4.77 -1.95
CA TYR A 10 7.69 -5.85 -1.97
C TYR A 10 6.65 -5.78 -0.83
N THR A 11 6.84 -4.93 0.19
CA THR A 11 5.89 -4.81 1.31
C THR A 11 4.55 -4.25 0.84
N TRP A 12 4.58 -3.19 0.03
CA TRP A 12 3.38 -2.67 -0.60
C TRP A 12 2.72 -3.72 -1.50
N LEU A 13 3.51 -4.43 -2.31
CA LEU A 13 2.98 -5.44 -3.24
C LEU A 13 2.25 -6.58 -2.51
N ARG A 14 2.79 -7.07 -1.38
CA ARG A 14 2.10 -8.07 -0.54
C ARG A 14 0.77 -7.53 -0.01
N HIS A 15 0.77 -6.32 0.54
CA HIS A 15 -0.44 -5.68 1.07
C HIS A 15 -1.52 -5.51 0.00
N VAL A 16 -1.14 -5.15 -1.22
CA VAL A 16 -2.05 -5.07 -2.36
C VAL A 16 -2.62 -6.45 -2.68
N LEU A 17 -1.78 -7.47 -2.84
CA LEU A 17 -2.22 -8.82 -3.22
C LEU A 17 -3.13 -9.48 -2.17
N GLU A 18 -2.92 -9.20 -0.88
CA GLU A 18 -3.78 -9.72 0.19
C GLU A 18 -5.15 -9.01 0.25
N ARG A 19 -5.21 -7.73 -0.10
CA ARG A 19 -6.44 -6.93 -0.07
C ARG A 19 -7.20 -6.91 -1.39
N LEU A 20 -6.53 -7.18 -2.51
CA LEU A 20 -7.12 -7.27 -3.85
C LEU A 20 -8.38 -8.15 -3.92
N PRO A 21 -8.42 -9.37 -3.32
CA PRO A 21 -9.63 -10.20 -3.36
C PRO A 21 -10.78 -9.66 -2.49
N HIS A 22 -10.51 -8.71 -1.59
CA HIS A 22 -11.50 -8.08 -0.72
C HIS A 22 -11.98 -6.72 -1.27
N ALA A 23 -11.28 -6.14 -2.24
CA ALA A 23 -11.61 -4.87 -2.83
C ALA A 23 -12.84 -5.00 -3.76
N ALA A 24 -13.96 -4.40 -3.36
CA ALA A 24 -15.22 -4.45 -4.11
C ALA A 24 -15.63 -3.08 -4.68
N SER A 25 -14.98 -2.00 -4.25
CA SER A 25 -15.30 -0.64 -4.64
C SER A 25 -14.08 0.11 -5.14
N VAL A 26 -14.29 1.14 -5.96
CA VAL A 26 -13.22 2.01 -6.49
C VAL A 26 -12.37 2.60 -5.35
N GLU A 27 -13.00 2.98 -4.25
CA GLU A 27 -12.32 3.47 -3.04
C GLU A 27 -11.35 2.44 -2.43
N ASP A 28 -11.69 1.14 -2.44
CA ASP A 28 -10.78 0.09 -1.98
C ASP A 28 -9.55 0.01 -2.87
N TYR A 29 -9.72 0.11 -4.20
CA TYR A 29 -8.60 0.13 -5.14
C TYR A 29 -7.74 1.38 -4.97
N GLU A 30 -8.34 2.53 -4.69
CA GLU A 30 -7.59 3.77 -4.39
C GLU A 30 -6.80 3.66 -3.08
N ALA A 31 -7.31 2.94 -2.07
CA ALA A 31 -6.59 2.64 -0.84
C ALA A 31 -5.40 1.68 -1.04
N LEU A 32 -5.37 0.92 -2.14
CA LEU A 32 -4.25 0.03 -2.49
C LEU A 32 -3.14 0.73 -3.26
N LEU A 33 -3.29 2.02 -3.60
CA LEU A 33 -2.27 2.75 -4.35
C LEU A 33 -1.01 2.99 -3.51
N PRO A 34 0.18 2.98 -4.14
CA PRO A 34 1.46 3.00 -3.41
C PRO A 34 1.68 4.27 -2.57
N TRP A 35 1.03 5.38 -2.92
CA TRP A 35 1.05 6.61 -2.14
C TRP A 35 0.05 6.64 -0.97
N ASN A 36 -1.02 5.84 -1.02
CA ASN A 36 -1.95 5.63 0.10
C ASN A 36 -1.41 4.65 1.13
N CYS A 37 -0.38 3.87 0.76
CA CYS A 37 0.39 3.02 1.68
C CYS A 37 1.44 3.81 2.46
N SER A 38 1.23 5.11 2.64
CA SER A 38 2.02 5.93 3.55
C SER A 38 1.77 5.43 4.97
N PRO A 39 2.80 5.32 5.82
CA PRO A 39 2.56 5.09 7.23
C PRO A 39 1.79 6.30 7.71
N GLU A 40 0.47 6.18 7.86
CA GLU A 40 -0.26 7.07 8.76
C GLU A 40 0.46 6.90 10.10
N MET A 41 1.32 7.87 10.45
CA MET A 41 1.75 8.03 11.83
C MET A 41 0.45 8.16 12.62
N PRO A 42 0.11 7.17 13.47
CA PRO A 42 -0.98 7.38 14.39
C PRO A 42 -0.54 8.56 15.28
N ARG A 43 -1.37 9.60 15.33
CA ARG A 43 -1.23 10.67 16.33
C ARG A 43 -1.81 10.18 17.64
#